data_AF-A0A3M4B4T4-F1
#
_entry.id   AF-A0A3M4B4T4-F1
#
_cell.length_a   1.000
_cell.length_b   1.000
_cell.length_c   1.000
_cell.angle_alpha   90.00
_cell.angle_beta   90.00
_cell.angle_gamma   90.00
#
_symmetry.space_group_name_H-M   'P 1'
#
loop_
_entity.id
_entity.type
_entity.pdbx_description
1 polymer ?
#
loop_
_entity_poly.entity_id
_entity_poly.type
_entity_poly.pdbx_seq_one_letter_code
_entity_poly.pdbx_strand_id
1 'polypeptide(L)'
;MNDDVKADTEKVAQRTYTLQQVINDDKERIAGIQKSIKTKTLDKARAQQEIASVDSNLAQMNKDLTGMRSKVAEYKKTADLERASDGGTQVTAIDGEISKMNSKVASLQKEVDGLYSQRQAITLG
;
A
#
# COMPACT_ATOMS: atom_id res chain seq x y z
N MET A 1 -16.25 -12.27 -14.96
CA MET A 1 -16.31 -11.52 -13.69
C MET A 1 -15.67 -12.28 -12.53
N ASN A 2 -16.20 -13.43 -12.09
CA ASN A 2 -15.64 -14.12 -10.91
C ASN A 2 -14.14 -14.44 -11.06
N ASP A 3 -13.73 -14.97 -12.21
CA ASP A 3 -12.31 -15.27 -12.50
C ASP A 3 -11.45 -13.99 -12.57
N ASP A 4 -11.99 -12.90 -13.12
CA ASP A 4 -11.29 -11.61 -13.20
C ASP A 4 -11.06 -11.01 -11.81
N VAL A 5 -12.09 -11.00 -10.96
CA VAL A 5 -12.02 -10.50 -9.58
C VAL A 5 -11.03 -11.32 -8.79
N LYS A 6 -11.01 -12.65 -8.96
CA LYS A 6 -10.06 -13.54 -8.30
C LYS A 6 -8.62 -13.24 -8.76
N ALA A 7 -8.38 -13.17 -10.06
CA ALA A 7 -7.06 -12.88 -10.62
C ALA A 7 -6.54 -11.51 -10.16
N ASP A 8 -7.37 -10.47 -10.16
CA ASP A 8 -6.98 -9.15 -9.68
C ASP A 8 -6.81 -9.11 -8.15
N THR A 9 -7.55 -9.92 -7.39
CA THR A 9 -7.32 -10.09 -5.95
C THR A 9 -5.95 -10.71 -5.66
N GLU A 10 -5.54 -11.70 -6.45
CA GLU A 10 -4.19 -12.29 -6.36
C GLU A 10 -3.11 -11.27 -6.73
N LYS A 11 -3.30 -10.47 -7.79
CA LYS A 11 -2.37 -9.38 -8.14
C LYS A 11 -2.26 -8.33 -7.03
N VAL A 12 -3.39 -7.92 -6.43
CA VAL A 12 -3.39 -7.01 -5.29
C VAL A 12 -2.62 -7.63 -4.13
N ALA A 13 -2.82 -8.92 -3.85
CA ALA A 13 -2.07 -9.63 -2.80
C ALA A 13 -0.56 -9.62 -3.05
N GLN A 14 -0.11 -9.91 -4.27
CA GLN A 14 1.31 -9.91 -4.64
C GLN A 14 1.91 -8.50 -4.56
N ARG A 15 1.19 -7.49 -5.05
CA ARG A 15 1.63 -6.10 -4.98
C ARG A 15 1.70 -5.61 -3.55
N THR A 16 0.71 -5.95 -2.70
CA THR A 16 0.75 -5.67 -1.27
C THR A 16 2.00 -6.26 -0.63
N TYR A 17 2.29 -7.55 -0.87
CA TYR A 17 3.48 -8.20 -0.31
C TYR A 17 4.77 -7.49 -0.72
N THR A 18 4.91 -7.15 -2.01
CA THR A 18 6.07 -6.44 -2.53
C THR A 18 6.24 -5.07 -1.87
N LEU A 19 5.14 -4.31 -1.75
CA LEU A 19 5.18 -2.99 -1.12
C LEU A 19 5.47 -3.07 0.38
N GLN A 20 5.00 -4.11 1.07
CA GLN A 20 5.34 -4.34 2.47
C GLN A 20 6.85 -4.56 2.68
N GLN A 21 7.53 -5.25 1.76
CA GLN A 21 8.99 -5.38 1.83
C GLN A 21 9.67 -4.01 1.68
N VAL A 22 9.27 -3.22 0.67
CA VAL A 22 9.83 -1.87 0.47
C VAL A 22 9.56 -0.97 1.68
N ILE A 23 8.37 -1.05 2.29
CA ILE A 23 8.03 -0.31 3.51
C ILE A 23 8.96 -0.70 4.67
N ASN A 24 9.27 -1.99 4.82
CA ASN A 24 10.16 -2.44 5.88
C ASN A 24 11.59 -1.92 5.66
N ASP A 25 12.11 -2.03 4.44
CA ASP A 25 13.42 -1.50 4.08
C ASP A 25 13.50 0.02 4.35
N ASP A 26 12.47 0.76 3.97
CA ASP A 26 12.42 2.21 4.17
C ASP A 26 12.30 2.59 5.66
N LYS A 27 11.56 1.82 6.47
CA LYS A 27 11.50 1.98 7.93
C LYS A 27 12.88 1.76 8.55
N GLU A 28 13.62 0.75 8.11
CA GLU A 28 14.98 0.49 8.59
C GLU A 28 15.93 1.63 8.25
N ARG A 29 15.86 2.17 7.01
CA ARG A 29 16.64 3.35 6.61
C ARG A 29 16.34 4.56 7.50
N ILE A 30 15.06 4.89 7.70
CA ILE A 30 14.62 5.97 8.58
C ILE A 30 15.17 5.77 10.00
N ALA A 31 15.05 4.55 10.56
CA ALA A 31 15.54 4.25 11.89
C ALA A 31 17.07 4.42 12.00
N GLY A 32 17.81 4.03 10.95
CA GLY A 32 19.24 4.27 10.81
C GLY A 32 19.59 5.76 10.85
N ILE A 33 18.91 6.58 10.04
CA ILE A 33 19.09 8.03 10.02
C ILE A 33 18.80 8.65 11.39
N GLN A 34 17.68 8.27 12.02
CA GLN A 34 17.31 8.75 13.36
C GLN A 34 18.38 8.40 14.40
N LYS A 35 18.98 7.21 14.31
CA LYS A 35 20.08 6.81 15.20
C LYS A 35 21.33 7.65 14.95
N SER A 36 21.69 7.93 13.70
CA SER A 36 22.83 8.78 13.35
C SER A 36 22.64 10.23 13.82
N ILE A 37 21.42 10.76 13.76
CA ILE A 37 21.06 12.06 14.35
C ILE A 37 21.31 12.06 15.86
N LYS A 38 20.74 11.07 16.58
CA LYS A 38 20.88 10.96 18.04
C LYS A 38 22.33 10.83 18.50
N THR A 39 23.14 10.11 17.74
CA THR A 39 24.56 9.89 18.04
C THR A 39 25.48 10.98 17.49
N LYS A 40 24.94 11.99 16.78
CA LYS A 40 25.70 13.07 16.12
C LYS A 40 26.74 12.55 15.11
N THR A 41 26.47 11.41 14.49
CA THR A 41 27.33 10.77 13.47
C THR A 41 26.76 10.88 12.06
N LEU A 42 25.77 11.75 11.88
CA LEU A 42 25.04 11.90 10.62
C LEU A 42 25.94 12.44 9.51
N ASP A 43 26.06 11.68 8.42
CA ASP A 43 26.43 12.22 7.11
C ASP A 43 25.17 12.81 6.46
N LYS A 44 25.12 14.14 6.37
CA LYS A 44 23.95 14.86 5.86
C LYS A 44 23.70 14.60 4.38
N ALA A 45 24.75 14.49 3.56
CA ALA A 45 24.60 14.29 2.12
C ALA A 45 24.02 12.89 1.85
N ARG A 46 24.55 11.87 2.56
CA ARG A 46 24.01 10.51 2.48
C ARG A 46 22.57 10.44 2.98
N ALA A 47 22.26 11.06 4.13
CA ALA A 47 20.91 11.05 4.68
C ALA A 47 19.90 11.74 3.76
N GLN A 48 20.29 12.81 3.06
CA GLN A 48 19.44 13.47 2.06
C GLN A 48 19.10 12.53 0.90
N GLN A 49 20.07 11.75 0.41
CA GLN A 49 19.84 10.77 -0.65
C GLN A 49 18.92 9.64 -0.19
N GLU A 50 19.13 9.11 1.02
CA GLU A 50 18.30 8.06 1.60
C GLU A 50 16.85 8.55 1.79
N ILE A 51 16.64 9.78 2.29
CA ILE A 51 15.30 10.39 2.40
C ILE A 51 14.66 10.57 1.02
N ALA A 52 15.40 11.05 0.02
CA ALA A 52 14.86 11.23 -1.32
C ALA A 52 14.40 9.89 -1.94
N SER A 53 15.13 8.79 -1.66
CA SER A 53 14.71 7.45 -2.06
C SER A 53 13.41 7.03 -1.37
N VAL A 54 13.29 7.25 -0.05
CA VAL A 54 12.07 6.95 0.70
C VAL A 54 10.88 7.76 0.17
N ASP A 55 11.10 9.03 -0.18
CA ASP A 55 10.06 9.88 -0.75
C ASP A 55 9.57 9.39 -2.11
N SER A 56 10.48 8.93 -2.96
CA SER A 56 10.13 8.33 -4.24
C SER A 56 9.31 7.05 -4.05
N ASN A 57 9.72 6.20 -3.11
CA ASN A 57 8.99 4.98 -2.76
C ASN A 57 7.58 5.29 -2.24
N LEU A 58 7.44 6.26 -1.33
CA LEU A 58 6.15 6.72 -0.81
C LEU A 58 5.23 7.26 -1.92
N ALA A 59 5.77 8.02 -2.87
CA ALA A 59 5.01 8.51 -4.02
C ALA A 59 4.49 7.34 -4.88
N GLN A 60 5.34 6.34 -5.14
CA GLN A 60 4.95 5.16 -5.90
C GLN A 60 3.91 4.30 -5.16
N MET A 61 4.09 4.10 -3.85
CA MET A 61 3.12 3.39 -3.00
C MET A 61 1.74 4.07 -3.03
N ASN A 62 1.70 5.40 -2.97
CA ASN A 62 0.44 6.16 -3.05
C ASN A 62 -0.26 6.00 -4.40
N LYS A 63 0.51 5.97 -5.50
CA LYS A 63 -0.02 5.70 -6.84
C LYS A 63 -0.62 4.29 -6.92
N ASP A 64 0.09 3.30 -6.38
CA ASP A 64 -0.36 1.92 -6.37
C ASP A 64 -1.64 1.76 -5.53
N LEU A 65 -1.68 2.35 -4.34
CA LEU A 65 -2.86 2.36 -3.46
C LEU A 65 -4.07 2.98 -4.14
N THR A 66 -3.88 4.08 -4.86
CA THR A 66 -4.95 4.70 -5.67
C THR A 66 -5.49 3.72 -6.71
N GLY A 67 -4.61 3.06 -7.46
CA GLY A 67 -5.01 2.06 -8.45
C GLY A 67 -5.77 0.89 -7.85
N MET A 68 -5.30 0.34 -6.73
CA MET A 68 -5.98 -0.77 -6.04
C MET A 68 -7.35 -0.35 -5.51
N ARG A 69 -7.49 0.86 -4.96
CA ARG A 69 -8.77 1.40 -4.50
C ARG A 69 -9.77 1.56 -5.63
N SER A 70 -9.32 2.10 -6.77
CA SER A 70 -10.17 2.21 -7.95
C SER A 70 -10.66 0.84 -8.41
N LYS A 71 -9.80 -0.17 -8.38
CA LYS A 71 -10.17 -1.56 -8.74
C LYS A 71 -11.21 -2.15 -7.76
N VAL A 72 -11.02 -1.97 -6.45
CA VAL A 72 -12.02 -2.37 -5.44
C VAL A 72 -13.37 -1.68 -5.67
N ALA A 73 -13.36 -0.37 -5.95
CA ALA A 73 -14.58 0.40 -6.18
C ALA A 73 -15.32 -0.03 -7.46
N GLU A 74 -14.57 -0.30 -8.53
CA GLU A 74 -15.11 -0.85 -9.78
C GLU A 74 -15.83 -2.18 -9.54
N TYR A 75 -15.18 -3.12 -8.85
CA TYR A 75 -15.80 -4.43 -8.59
C TYR A 75 -17.00 -4.36 -7.65
N LYS A 76 -16.98 -3.51 -6.63
CA LYS A 76 -18.15 -3.26 -5.78
C LYS A 76 -19.34 -2.80 -6.60
N LYS A 77 -19.13 -1.79 -7.46
CA LYS A 77 -20.18 -1.27 -8.34
C LYS A 77 -20.75 -2.35 -9.25
N THR A 78 -19.89 -3.17 -9.86
CA THR A 78 -20.35 -4.26 -10.74
C THR A 78 -21.10 -5.34 -9.97
N ALA A 79 -20.63 -5.74 -8.79
CA ALA A 79 -21.31 -6.72 -7.94
C ALA A 79 -22.70 -6.23 -7.51
N ASP A 80 -22.84 -4.94 -7.22
CA ASP A 80 -24.14 -4.32 -6.88
C ASP A 80 -25.13 -4.37 -8.05
N LEU A 81 -24.67 -4.17 -9.29
CA LEU A 81 -25.50 -4.28 -10.49
C LEU A 81 -25.94 -5.73 -10.76
N GLU A 82 -25.03 -6.70 -10.60
CA GLU A 82 -25.36 -8.12 -10.78
C GLU A 82 -26.34 -8.63 -9.72
N ARG A 83 -26.23 -8.15 -8.48
CA ARG A 83 -27.16 -8.49 -7.39
C ARG A 83 -28.59 -8.02 -7.70
N ALA A 84 -28.75 -6.89 -8.37
CA ALA A 84 -30.06 -6.38 -8.79
C ALA A 84 -30.69 -7.20 -9.94
N SER A 85 -29.94 -8.10 -10.57
CA SER A 85 -30.33 -8.83 -11.78
C SER A 85 -30.45 -10.36 -11.59
N ASP A 86 -30.82 -10.84 -10.38
CA ASP A 86 -31.03 -12.26 -9.99
C ASP A 86 -29.77 -13.16 -9.85
N GLY A 87 -28.56 -12.59 -9.78
CA GLY A 87 -27.31 -13.35 -9.64
C GLY A 87 -26.98 -13.84 -8.21
N GLY A 88 -27.72 -14.81 -7.65
CA GLY A 88 -27.61 -15.18 -6.23
C GLY A 88 -26.25 -15.77 -5.77
N THR A 89 -25.72 -16.80 -6.43
CA THR A 89 -24.56 -17.58 -5.89
C THR A 89 -23.19 -17.08 -6.37
N GLN A 90 -23.10 -16.55 -7.60
CA GLN A 90 -21.83 -16.02 -8.14
C GLN A 90 -21.43 -14.72 -7.43
N VAL A 91 -22.40 -13.91 -7.01
CA VAL A 91 -22.16 -12.64 -6.30
C VAL A 91 -21.53 -12.87 -4.92
N THR A 92 -21.89 -13.93 -4.20
CA THR A 92 -21.29 -14.21 -2.87
C THR A 92 -19.78 -14.50 -2.95
N ALA A 93 -19.34 -15.26 -3.95
CA ALA A 93 -17.91 -15.54 -4.15
C ALA A 93 -17.14 -14.25 -4.50
N ILE A 94 -17.73 -13.43 -5.39
CA ILE A 94 -17.21 -12.11 -5.77
C ILE A 94 -17.09 -11.19 -4.56
N ASP A 95 -18.11 -11.12 -3.70
CA ASP A 95 -18.11 -10.30 -2.48
C ASP A 95 -16.98 -10.73 -1.52
N GLY A 96 -16.71 -12.03 -1.43
CA GLY A 96 -15.59 -12.57 -0.67
C GLY A 96 -14.23 -12.07 -1.17
N GLU A 97 -14.01 -12.11 -2.48
CA GLU A 97 -12.76 -11.63 -3.09
C GLU A 97 -12.61 -10.10 -2.98
N ILE A 98 -13.68 -9.34 -3.20
CA ILE A 98 -13.72 -7.89 -2.97
C ILE A 98 -13.35 -7.54 -1.53
N SER A 99 -13.88 -8.29 -0.55
CA SER A 99 -13.59 -8.08 0.87
C SER A 99 -12.11 -8.35 1.20
N LYS A 100 -11.52 -9.42 0.64
CA LYS A 100 -10.08 -9.71 0.76
C LYS A 100 -9.23 -8.58 0.18
N MET A 101 -9.58 -8.12 -1.03
CA MET A 101 -8.88 -7.03 -1.71
C MET A 101 -8.95 -5.74 -0.88
N ASN A 102 -10.14 -5.37 -0.41
CA ASN A 102 -10.35 -4.19 0.41
C ASN A 102 -9.54 -4.24 1.72
N SER A 103 -9.52 -5.40 2.37
CA SER A 103 -8.75 -5.63 3.61
C SER A 103 -7.24 -5.43 3.40
N LYS A 104 -6.70 -5.98 2.30
CA LYS A 104 -5.29 -5.82 1.94
C LYS A 104 -4.92 -4.37 1.63
N VAL A 105 -5.76 -3.68 0.86
CA VAL A 105 -5.58 -2.25 0.55
C VAL A 105 -5.62 -1.39 1.81
N ALA A 106 -6.56 -1.67 2.72
CA ALA A 106 -6.67 -0.94 3.98
C ALA A 106 -5.46 -1.17 4.91
N SER A 107 -4.96 -2.41 4.99
CA SER A 107 -3.74 -2.71 5.75
C SER A 107 -2.54 -1.97 5.18
N LEU A 108 -2.33 -2.07 3.85
CA LEU A 108 -1.23 -1.40 3.18
C LEU A 108 -1.30 0.12 3.34
N GLN A 109 -2.48 0.73 3.28
CA GLN A 109 -2.63 2.16 3.54
C GLN A 109 -2.11 2.55 4.93
N LYS A 110 -2.49 1.80 5.98
CA LYS A 110 -2.01 2.08 7.34
C LYS A 110 -0.50 2.00 7.45
N GLU A 111 0.12 1.06 6.76
CA GLU A 111 1.58 0.91 6.75
C GLU A 111 2.27 2.07 6.03
N VAL A 112 1.71 2.53 4.90
CA VAL A 112 2.20 3.70 4.16
C VAL A 112 2.04 4.98 5.00
N ASP A 113 0.90 5.17 5.66
CA ASP A 113 0.67 6.32 6.56
C ASP A 113 1.65 6.33 7.73
N GLY A 114 1.94 5.14 8.28
CA GLY A 114 2.96 4.97 9.32
C GLY A 114 4.36 5.34 8.83
N LEU A 115 4.76 4.86 7.65
CA LEU A 115 6.06 5.21 7.05
C LEU A 115 6.14 6.72 6.78
N TYR A 116 5.09 7.31 6.22
CA TYR A 116 5.01 8.76 5.96
C TYR A 116 5.20 9.58 7.24
N SER A 117 4.51 9.19 8.32
CA SER A 117 4.65 9.85 9.63
C SER A 117 6.08 9.76 10.18
N GLN A 118 6.72 8.61 10.06
CA GLN A 118 8.11 8.43 10.48
C GLN A 118 9.09 9.26 9.65
N ARG A 119 8.86 9.35 8.32
CA ARG A 119 9.62 10.24 7.45
C ARG A 119 9.47 11.67 7.96
N GLN A 120 8.25 12.19 8.09
CA GLN A 120 8.00 13.59 8.45
C GLN A 120 8.69 14.02 9.76
N ALA A 121 8.88 13.09 10.68
CA ALA A 121 9.59 13.35 11.93
C ALA A 121 11.10 13.59 11.77
N ILE A 122 11.70 13.26 10.62
CA ILE A 122 13.11 13.52 10.34
C ILE A 122 13.28 14.94 9.79
N THR A 123 14.04 15.75 10.52
CA THR A 123 14.57 17.03 10.05
C THR A 123 16.09 16.97 10.05
N LEU A 124 16.72 17.36 8.94
CA LEU A 124 18.19 17.30 8.79
C LEU A 124 18.89 18.63 9.12
N GLY A 125 18.15 19.57 9.73
CA GLY A 125 18.63 20.92 10.05
C GLY A 125 18.74 21.82 8.84
#